data_AF-A0A445KV19-F1
#
_entry.id   AF-A0A445KV19-F1
#
_cell.length_a   1.000
_cell.length_b   1.000
_cell.length_c   1.000
_cell.angle_alpha   90.00
_cell.angle_beta   90.00
_cell.angle_gamma   90.00
#
_symmetry.space_group_name_H-M   'P 1'
#
loop_
_entity.id
_entity.type
_entity.pdbx_description
1 polymer ?
#
loop_
_entity_poly.entity_id
_entity_poly.type
_entity_poly.pdbx_seq_one_letter_code
_entity_poly.pdbx_strand_id
1 'polypeptide(L)'
;MSIGMETVMEEEEYNYREVRLPSLIAVVGEPELGRETGERRRGRDIIIAIDHGPNTKHAFDWALVHLCRLADTIHLVHAVSDLHNQVVYDITQGLMEKLAIEAFQVLMVKTVARIVEGDPGKVICKEAERIKPAAVVMGTRGRSLIQSVLQGSVGEYCFHHCKAAPVVIVPGKGVPSLP
;
A
#
# COMPACT_ATOMS: atom_id res chain seq x y z
N MET A 1 32.00 29.74 -14.28
CA MET A 1 31.93 28.28 -14.05
C MET A 1 31.10 28.08 -12.81
N SER A 2 29.83 27.72 -12.97
CA SER A 2 28.93 27.44 -11.84
C SER A 2 29.09 25.98 -11.48
N ILE A 3 29.54 25.70 -10.26
CA ILE A 3 29.70 24.35 -9.74
C ILE A 3 28.28 23.85 -9.45
N GLY A 4 27.80 22.92 -10.27
CA GLY A 4 26.57 22.19 -9.97
C GLY A 4 26.81 21.33 -8.74
N MET A 5 26.15 21.66 -7.63
CA MET A 5 26.01 20.75 -6.50
C MET A 5 25.09 19.62 -6.94
N GLU A 6 25.68 18.52 -7.37
CA GLU A 6 25.00 17.25 -7.49
C GLU A 6 24.76 16.75 -6.05
N THR A 7 23.53 16.91 -5.56
CA THR A 7 23.10 16.30 -4.31
C THR A 7 23.13 14.79 -4.49
N VAL A 8 24.20 14.17 -4.03
CA VAL A 8 24.28 12.74 -3.83
C VAL A 8 23.13 12.37 -2.90
N MET A 9 22.10 11.72 -3.43
CA MET A 9 21.06 11.11 -2.62
C MET A 9 21.76 10.01 -1.81
N GLU A 10 21.98 10.25 -0.52
CA GLU A 10 22.34 9.19 0.40
C GLU A 10 21.26 8.13 0.28
N GLU A 11 21.62 6.94 -0.21
CA GLU A 11 20.74 5.77 -0.15
C GLU A 11 20.57 5.42 1.33
N GLU A 12 19.62 6.09 2.01
CA GLU A 12 19.15 5.72 3.35
C GLU A 12 18.93 4.20 3.33
N GLU A 13 19.63 3.50 4.23
CA GLU A 13 19.64 2.04 4.35
C GLU A 13 18.19 1.53 4.32
N TYR A 14 17.84 0.84 3.23
CA TYR A 14 16.46 0.52 2.93
C TYR A 14 16.05 -0.79 3.61
N ASN A 15 15.74 -0.71 4.90
CA ASN A 15 15.38 -1.86 5.70
C ASN A 15 13.91 -2.26 5.47
N TYR A 16 13.67 -3.52 5.09
CA TYR A 16 12.33 -4.07 4.91
C TYR A 16 12.25 -5.56 5.25
N ARG A 17 11.04 -6.03 5.53
CA ARG A 17 10.69 -7.45 5.67
C ARG A 17 9.50 -7.78 4.78
N GLU A 18 9.67 -8.78 3.93
CA GLU A 18 8.53 -9.40 3.24
C GLU A 18 7.72 -10.23 4.24
N VAL A 19 6.40 -10.12 4.17
CA VAL A 19 5.49 -10.90 5.00
C VAL A 19 5.13 -12.16 4.24
N ARG A 20 5.38 -13.31 4.87
CA ARG A 20 4.98 -14.61 4.30
C ARG A 20 3.48 -14.79 4.46
N LEU A 21 2.74 -14.53 3.39
CA LEU A 21 1.29 -14.74 3.35
C LEU A 21 0.95 -16.21 3.06
N PRO A 22 -0.21 -16.71 3.54
CA PRO A 22 -0.68 -18.05 3.19
C PRO A 22 -0.83 -18.20 1.68
N SER A 23 -0.33 -19.31 1.12
CA SER A 23 -0.55 -19.66 -0.28
C SER A 23 -1.98 -20.17 -0.46
N LEU A 24 -2.90 -19.27 -0.84
CA LEU A 24 -4.33 -19.61 -1.02
C LEU A 24 -4.70 -19.93 -2.47
N ILE A 25 -3.82 -19.58 -3.42
CA ILE A 25 -4.00 -19.85 -4.86
C ILE A 25 -3.26 -21.16 -5.18
N ALA A 26 -3.95 -22.14 -5.78
CA ALA A 26 -3.29 -23.26 -6.42
C ALA A 26 -2.35 -22.71 -7.50
N VAL A 27 -1.08 -23.14 -7.54
CA VAL A 27 -0.15 -22.76 -8.62
C VAL A 27 -0.77 -23.22 -9.93
N VAL A 28 -1.46 -22.31 -10.63
CA VAL A 28 -1.98 -22.58 -11.96
C VAL A 28 -0.76 -22.53 -12.86
N GLY A 29 -0.38 -23.68 -13.42
CA GLY A 29 0.69 -23.78 -14.41
C GLY A 29 0.45 -22.83 -15.57
N GLU A 30 1.53 -22.44 -16.26
CA GLU A 30 1.43 -21.59 -17.44
C GLU A 30 0.40 -22.16 -18.42
N PRO A 31 -0.53 -21.33 -18.94
CA PRO A 31 -1.58 -21.84 -19.81
C PRO A 31 -0.98 -22.37 -21.12
N GLU A 32 -1.10 -23.68 -21.37
CA GLU A 32 -0.50 -24.37 -22.51
C GLU A 32 -1.15 -24.06 -23.87
N LEU A 33 -2.15 -23.17 -23.95
CA LEU A 33 -2.84 -22.85 -25.19
C LEU A 33 -2.74 -21.35 -25.50
N GLY A 34 -1.97 -21.05 -26.55
CA GLY A 34 -1.92 -19.75 -27.19
C GLY A 34 -3.32 -19.29 -27.57
N ARG A 35 -3.79 -18.21 -26.94
CA ARG A 35 -5.08 -17.58 -27.25
C ARG A 35 -4.85 -16.19 -27.83
N GLU A 36 -5.73 -15.88 -28.77
CA GLU A 36 -5.74 -14.77 -29.72
C GLU A 36 -5.46 -13.38 -29.10
N THR A 37 -4.94 -12.51 -29.95
CA THR A 37 -4.37 -11.17 -29.73
C THR A 37 -5.35 -10.09 -29.26
N GLY A 38 -6.29 -10.43 -28.38
CA GLY A 38 -6.90 -9.43 -27.50
C GLY A 38 -5.89 -9.10 -26.40
N GLU A 39 -5.44 -7.85 -26.32
CA GLU A 39 -4.69 -7.35 -25.15
C GLU A 39 -5.54 -7.56 -23.88
N ARG A 40 -5.49 -8.76 -23.29
CA ARG A 40 -5.87 -8.94 -21.89
C ARG A 40 -5.03 -7.92 -21.14
N ARG A 41 -5.66 -6.88 -20.60
CA ARG A 41 -4.96 -5.89 -19.77
C ARG A 41 -4.11 -6.67 -18.78
N ARG A 42 -2.79 -6.58 -18.90
CA ARG A 42 -1.86 -7.18 -17.95
C ARG A 42 -2.31 -6.78 -16.55
N GLY A 43 -2.19 -7.71 -15.60
CA GLY A 43 -2.45 -7.43 -14.20
C GLY A 43 -1.72 -6.17 -13.76
N ARG A 44 -2.39 -5.30 -13.01
CA ARG A 44 -1.79 -4.07 -12.48
C ARG A 44 -1.38 -4.30 -11.04
N ASP A 45 -0.32 -3.63 -10.62
CA ASP A 45 0.02 -3.54 -9.22
C ASP A 45 -0.79 -2.40 -8.57
N ILE A 46 -1.40 -2.67 -7.41
CA ILE A 46 -2.13 -1.70 -6.60
C ILE A 46 -1.50 -1.68 -5.22
N ILE A 47 -0.94 -0.53 -4.80
CA ILE A 47 -0.46 -0.39 -3.42
C ILE A 47 -1.64 -0.01 -2.53
N ILE A 48 -1.77 -0.67 -1.39
CA ILE A 48 -2.65 -0.24 -0.30
C ILE A 48 -1.78 0.01 0.92
N ALA A 49 -1.71 1.28 1.34
CA ALA A 49 -1.01 1.66 2.55
C ALA A 49 -1.86 1.26 3.76
N ILE A 50 -1.27 0.43 4.62
CA ILE A 50 -1.90 -0.08 5.83
C ILE A 50 -1.37 0.68 7.02
N ASP A 51 -2.24 1.01 7.97
CA ASP A 51 -1.87 1.35 9.33
C ASP A 51 -2.74 0.57 10.33
N HIS A 52 -2.43 0.68 11.61
CA HIS A 52 -3.24 0.12 12.70
C HIS A 52 -4.43 1.02 13.06
N GLY A 53 -4.78 1.96 12.19
CA GLY A 53 -5.85 2.92 12.39
C GLY A 53 -7.21 2.36 11.96
N PRO A 54 -8.32 2.91 12.48
CA PRO A 54 -9.67 2.39 12.25
C PRO A 54 -10.12 2.47 10.77
N ASN A 55 -9.48 3.33 9.96
CA ASN A 55 -9.85 3.56 8.57
C ASN A 55 -9.12 2.65 7.57
N THR A 56 -8.09 1.92 8.01
CA THR A 56 -7.31 0.99 7.16
C THR A 56 -8.21 -0.04 6.46
N LYS A 57 -9.11 -0.66 7.23
CA LYS A 57 -10.04 -1.67 6.73
C LYS A 57 -11.00 -1.09 5.70
N HIS A 58 -11.49 0.13 5.95
CA HIS A 58 -12.41 0.77 5.02
C HIS A 58 -11.74 1.11 3.69
N ALA A 59 -10.51 1.63 3.71
CA ALA A 59 -9.74 1.91 2.51
C ALA A 59 -9.43 0.64 1.71
N PHE A 60 -9.07 -0.44 2.41
CA PHE A 60 -8.87 -1.76 1.82
C PHE A 60 -10.14 -2.28 1.15
N ASP A 61 -11.29 -2.28 1.84
CA ASP A 61 -12.57 -2.73 1.28
C ASP A 61 -13.00 -1.89 0.08
N TRP A 62 -12.79 -0.58 0.17
CA TRP A 62 -13.08 0.33 -0.93
C TRP A 62 -12.23 -0.02 -2.15
N ALA A 63 -10.92 -0.28 -1.97
CA ALA A 63 -10.03 -0.67 -3.05
C ALA A 63 -10.46 -1.97 -3.71
N LEU A 64 -10.79 -3.00 -2.90
CA LEU A 64 -11.31 -4.26 -3.42
C LEU A 64 -12.53 -4.02 -4.31
N VAL A 65 -13.57 -3.38 -3.76
CA VAL A 65 -14.86 -3.25 -4.44
C VAL A 65 -14.81 -2.34 -5.68
N HIS A 66 -14.02 -1.26 -5.64
CA HIS A 66 -14.13 -0.19 -6.64
C HIS A 66 -12.93 -0.09 -7.59
N LEU A 67 -11.78 -0.68 -7.24
CA LEU A 67 -10.53 -0.47 -7.98
C LEU A 67 -9.90 -1.77 -8.48
N CYS A 68 -9.85 -2.80 -7.63
CA CYS A 68 -9.17 -4.06 -7.90
C CYS A 68 -9.98 -4.98 -8.82
N ARG A 69 -9.26 -5.83 -9.54
CA ARG A 69 -9.79 -6.87 -10.43
C ARG A 69 -8.99 -8.15 -10.20
N LEU A 70 -9.54 -9.30 -10.58
CA LEU A 70 -8.90 -10.61 -10.38
C LEU A 70 -7.47 -10.71 -10.93
N ALA A 71 -7.18 -10.04 -12.05
CA ALA A 71 -5.85 -10.04 -12.66
C ALA A 71 -4.83 -9.13 -11.94
N ASP A 72 -5.26 -8.24 -11.05
CA ASP A 72 -4.36 -7.32 -10.35
C ASP A 72 -3.52 -8.04 -9.27
N THR A 73 -2.48 -7.38 -8.79
CA THR A 73 -1.75 -7.77 -7.58
C THR A 73 -1.83 -6.63 -6.56
N ILE A 74 -2.30 -6.94 -5.35
CA ILE A 74 -2.35 -6.01 -4.23
C ILE A 74 -1.01 -6.07 -3.49
N HIS A 75 -0.40 -4.91 -3.25
CA HIS A 75 0.78 -4.74 -2.43
C HIS A 75 0.37 -4.04 -1.14
N LEU A 76 0.29 -4.79 -0.04
CA LEU A 76 0.08 -4.23 1.29
C LEU A 76 1.41 -3.66 1.80
N VAL A 77 1.46 -2.37 2.10
CA VAL A 77 2.67 -1.69 2.58
C VAL A 77 2.39 -1.06 3.94
N HIS A 78 3.21 -1.36 4.93
CA HIS A 78 3.19 -0.70 6.24
C HIS A 78 4.57 -0.16 6.60
N ALA A 79 4.61 1.08 7.09
CA ALA A 79 5.84 1.70 7.58
C ALA A 79 5.92 1.57 9.11
N VAL A 80 7.09 1.20 9.62
CA VAL A 80 7.39 1.10 11.05
C VAL A 80 8.63 1.92 11.39
N SER A 81 8.74 2.36 12.65
CA SER A 81 9.92 3.10 13.11
C SER A 81 11.14 2.21 13.37
N ASP A 82 10.92 0.92 13.63
CA ASP A 82 11.98 -0.07 13.91
C ASP A 82 11.47 -1.47 13.53
N LEU A 83 12.14 -2.13 12.57
CA LEU A 83 11.80 -3.48 12.14
C LEU A 83 12.22 -4.58 13.12
N HIS A 84 13.09 -4.27 14.08
CA HIS A 84 13.53 -5.19 15.13
C HIS A 84 12.49 -5.31 16.26
N ASN A 85 11.48 -4.45 16.28
CA ASN A 85 10.37 -4.56 17.21
C ASN A 85 9.47 -5.74 16.81
N GLN A 86 9.76 -6.91 17.36
CA GLN A 86 9.06 -8.16 17.06
C GLN A 86 7.55 -8.10 17.38
N VAL A 87 7.16 -7.37 18.44
CA VAL A 87 5.74 -7.20 18.79
C VAL A 87 5.00 -6.43 17.70
N VAL A 88 5.58 -5.33 17.22
CA VAL A 88 4.99 -4.54 16.12
C VAL A 88 4.95 -5.35 14.84
N TYR A 89 6.01 -6.12 14.56
CA TYR A 89 6.06 -7.00 13.40
C TYR A 89 4.95 -8.06 13.44
N ASP A 90 4.80 -8.80 14.55
CA ASP A 90 3.82 -9.89 14.69
C ASP A 90 2.38 -9.38 14.54
N ILE A 91 2.06 -8.24 15.17
CA ILE A 91 0.74 -7.60 15.05
C ILE A 91 0.49 -7.17 13.60
N THR A 92 1.49 -6.57 12.94
CA THR A 92 1.38 -6.12 11.55
C THR A 92 1.24 -7.29 10.58
N GLN A 93 2.02 -8.35 10.78
CA GLN A 93 1.91 -9.58 10.01
C GLN A 93 0.51 -10.17 10.12
N GLY A 94 -0.02 -10.34 11.33
CA GLY A 94 -1.36 -10.89 11.53
C GLY A 94 -2.46 -10.05 10.86
N LEU A 95 -2.33 -8.72 10.87
CA LEU A 95 -3.23 -7.83 10.12
C LEU A 95 -3.12 -8.07 8.61
N MET A 96 -1.90 -8.09 8.05
CA MET A 96 -1.68 -8.29 6.61
C MET A 96 -2.14 -9.67 6.13
N GLU A 97 -1.94 -10.72 6.93
CA GLU A 97 -2.45 -12.07 6.64
C GLU A 97 -3.98 -12.08 6.57
N LYS A 98 -4.65 -11.46 7.55
CA LYS A 98 -6.11 -11.35 7.56
C LYS A 98 -6.64 -10.63 6.31
N LEU A 99 -6.01 -9.51 5.94
CA LEU A 99 -6.39 -8.75 4.74
C LEU A 99 -6.13 -9.55 3.45
N ALA A 100 -5.02 -10.28 3.36
CA ALA A 100 -4.71 -11.12 2.21
C ALA A 100 -5.73 -12.26 2.02
N ILE A 101 -6.13 -12.92 3.13
CA ILE A 101 -7.20 -13.93 3.11
C ILE A 101 -8.50 -13.33 2.58
N GLU A 102 -8.87 -12.14 3.07
CA GLU A 102 -10.09 -11.46 2.65
C GLU A 102 -10.04 -11.05 1.16
N ALA A 103 -8.94 -10.47 0.69
CA ALA A 103 -8.74 -10.15 -0.73
C ALA A 103 -8.95 -11.38 -1.63
N PHE A 104 -8.38 -12.52 -1.21
CA PHE A 104 -8.54 -13.78 -1.93
C PHE A 104 -9.98 -14.30 -1.90
N GLN A 105 -10.64 -14.27 -0.74
CA GLN A 105 -12.03 -14.74 -0.61
C GLN A 105 -13.03 -13.89 -1.40
N VAL A 106 -12.81 -12.58 -1.48
CA VAL A 106 -13.76 -11.64 -2.10
C VAL A 106 -13.55 -11.53 -3.61
N LEU A 107 -12.30 -11.51 -4.09
CA LEU A 107 -11.98 -11.26 -5.51
C LEU A 107 -11.01 -12.24 -6.16
N MET A 108 -10.51 -13.24 -5.41
CA MET A 108 -9.43 -14.14 -5.85
C MET A 108 -8.20 -13.37 -6.35
N VAL A 109 -7.96 -12.17 -5.80
CA VAL A 109 -6.86 -11.31 -6.21
C VAL A 109 -5.58 -11.68 -5.45
N LYS A 110 -4.46 -11.70 -6.16
CA LYS A 110 -3.16 -11.98 -5.55
C LYS A 110 -2.78 -10.84 -4.61
N THR A 111 -2.24 -11.19 -3.45
CA THR A 111 -1.72 -10.23 -2.48
C THR A 111 -0.26 -10.54 -2.15
N VAL A 112 0.56 -9.50 -2.05
CA VAL A 112 1.90 -9.51 -1.48
C VAL A 112 1.97 -8.44 -0.40
N ALA A 113 2.84 -8.60 0.58
CA ALA A 113 2.87 -7.74 1.75
C ALA A 113 4.31 -7.44 2.19
N ARG A 114 4.55 -6.18 2.57
CA ARG A 114 5.86 -5.70 3.00
C ARG A 114 5.74 -4.71 4.16
N ILE A 115 6.60 -4.91 5.15
CA ILE A 115 6.81 -3.98 6.27
C ILE A 115 8.15 -3.31 6.05
N VAL A 116 8.19 -1.98 6.08
CA VAL A 116 9.37 -1.19 5.73
C VAL A 116 9.69 -0.24 6.89
N GLU A 117 10.96 -0.09 7.21
CA GLU A 117 11.39 0.89 8.21
C GLU A 117 11.44 2.29 7.61
N GLY A 118 10.98 3.29 8.37
CA GLY A 118 11.14 4.70 8.04
C GLY A 118 9.88 5.54 8.17
N ASP A 119 9.95 6.78 7.68
CA ASP A 119 8.80 7.69 7.66
C ASP A 119 7.71 7.17 6.70
N PRO A 120 6.44 7.08 7.12
CA PRO A 120 5.39 6.48 6.30
C PRO A 120 5.20 7.15 4.94
N GLY A 121 5.29 8.48 4.85
CA GLY A 121 5.12 9.19 3.59
C GLY A 121 6.24 8.86 2.61
N LYS A 122 7.48 8.90 3.09
CA LYS A 122 8.67 8.50 2.31
C LYS A 122 8.62 7.04 1.88
N VAL A 123 8.30 6.14 2.80
CA VAL A 123 8.20 4.68 2.55
C VAL A 123 7.20 4.40 1.43
N ILE A 124 6.00 4.97 1.50
CA ILE A 124 4.95 4.76 0.50
C ILE A 124 5.41 5.29 -0.87
N CYS A 125 5.98 6.49 -0.93
CA CYS A 125 6.50 7.05 -2.18
C CYS A 125 7.61 6.18 -2.79
N LYS A 126 8.55 5.70 -1.96
CA LYS A 126 9.66 4.84 -2.39
C LYS A 126 9.15 3.49 -2.90
N GLU A 127 8.18 2.88 -2.22
CA GLU A 127 7.54 1.65 -2.69
C GLU A 127 6.76 1.88 -3.99
N ALA A 128 6.10 3.03 -4.15
CA ALA A 128 5.44 3.38 -5.41
C ALA A 128 6.45 3.55 -6.55
N GLU A 129 7.62 4.16 -6.32
CA GLU A 129 8.69 4.28 -7.32
C GLU A 129 9.25 2.90 -7.72
N ARG A 130 9.41 2.00 -6.75
CA ARG A 130 9.89 0.64 -6.98
C ARG A 130 8.89 -0.22 -7.76
N ILE A 131 7.63 -0.20 -7.35
CA ILE A 131 6.58 -1.07 -7.91
C ILE A 131 5.99 -0.50 -9.20
N LYS A 132 5.95 0.83 -9.34
CA LYS A 132 5.23 1.57 -10.40
C LYS A 132 3.76 1.15 -10.50
N PRO A 133 3.00 1.21 -9.38
CA PRO A 133 1.64 0.72 -9.33
C PRO A 133 0.70 1.61 -10.17
N ALA A 134 -0.46 1.06 -10.53
CA ALA A 134 -1.50 1.84 -11.18
C ALA A 134 -2.18 2.84 -10.22
N ALA A 135 -2.09 2.60 -8.91
CA ALA A 135 -2.57 3.50 -7.86
C ALA A 135 -1.94 3.17 -6.49
N VAL A 136 -1.87 4.18 -5.64
CA VAL A 136 -1.61 4.05 -4.20
C VAL A 136 -2.89 4.41 -3.46
N VAL A 137 -3.46 3.48 -2.69
CA VAL A 137 -4.68 3.70 -1.92
C VAL A 137 -4.35 3.82 -0.43
N MET A 138 -4.95 4.80 0.23
CA MET A 138 -4.79 5.00 1.67
C MET A 138 -6.04 5.60 2.31
N GLY A 139 -6.30 5.25 3.56
CA GLY A 139 -7.38 5.87 4.33
C GLY A 139 -6.98 7.24 4.87
N THR A 140 -7.96 8.12 5.12
CA THR A 140 -7.72 9.28 5.98
C THR A 140 -7.50 8.80 7.41
N ARG A 141 -6.55 9.38 8.16
CA ARG A 141 -6.52 9.16 9.61
C ARG A 141 -7.66 9.94 10.23
N GLY A 142 -8.47 9.30 11.07
CA GLY A 142 -9.59 9.91 11.79
C GLY A 142 -9.17 10.87 12.90
N ARG A 143 -8.24 11.79 12.63
CA ARG A 143 -7.96 12.91 13.53
C ARG A 143 -8.91 14.03 13.14
N SER A 144 -9.76 14.40 14.09
CA SER A 144 -10.55 15.64 14.07
C SER A 144 -9.74 16.78 13.44
N LEU A 145 -10.36 17.52 12.52
CA LEU A 145 -9.86 18.64 11.70
C LEU A 145 -8.87 19.64 12.34
N ILE A 146 -8.65 19.57 13.65
CA ILE A 146 -7.91 20.53 14.47
C ILE A 146 -6.44 20.09 14.72
N GLN A 147 -6.09 18.81 14.64
CA GLN A 147 -4.71 18.33 14.89
C GLN A 147 -3.84 18.15 13.63
N SER A 148 -4.38 18.45 12.45
CA SER A 148 -3.72 18.25 11.15
C SER A 148 -2.58 19.25 10.84
N VAL A 149 -2.40 20.28 11.67
CA VAL A 149 -1.64 21.48 11.30
C VAL A 149 -0.14 21.41 11.64
N LEU A 150 0.34 20.39 12.37
CA LEU A 150 1.71 20.43 12.92
C LEU A 150 2.83 19.72 12.12
N GLN A 151 2.55 18.99 11.03
CA GLN A 151 3.62 18.53 10.11
C GLN A 151 3.13 18.03 8.74
N GLY A 152 1.89 18.34 8.37
CA GLY A 152 1.20 17.69 7.24
C GLY A 152 0.84 16.23 7.53
N SER A 153 -0.20 15.72 6.85
CA SER A 153 -0.58 14.31 6.98
C SER A 153 0.24 13.41 6.04
N VAL A 154 0.33 12.10 6.33
CA VAL A 154 0.98 11.14 5.39
C VAL A 154 0.31 11.16 4.02
N GLY A 155 -1.02 11.32 3.98
CA GLY A 155 -1.75 11.46 2.71
C GLY A 155 -1.38 12.73 1.94
N GLU A 156 -1.21 13.86 2.64
CA GLU A 156 -0.75 15.12 2.05
C GLU A 156 0.69 15.01 1.56
N TYR A 157 1.58 14.39 2.34
CA TYR A 157 2.94 14.12 1.90
C TYR A 157 2.95 13.30 0.60
N CYS A 158 2.23 12.17 0.57
CA CYS A 158 2.15 11.33 -0.63
C CYS A 158 1.51 12.08 -1.81
N PHE A 159 0.49 12.88 -1.58
CA PHE A 159 -0.15 13.68 -2.63
C PHE A 159 0.85 14.63 -3.32
N HIS A 160 1.75 15.26 -2.56
CA HIS A 160 2.77 16.16 -3.10
C HIS A 160 4.01 15.46 -3.67
N HIS A 161 4.37 14.29 -3.15
CA HIS A 161 5.68 13.67 -3.43
C HIS A 161 5.62 12.35 -4.20
N CYS A 162 4.47 11.66 -4.26
CA CYS A 162 4.33 10.40 -5.00
C CYS A 162 4.21 10.67 -6.50
N LYS A 163 5.33 10.62 -7.21
CA LYS A 163 5.39 10.89 -8.66
C LYS A 163 5.12 9.67 -9.54
N ALA A 164 5.21 8.47 -8.96
CA ALA A 164 5.13 7.22 -9.71
C ALA A 164 3.68 6.79 -10.04
N ALA A 165 2.69 7.22 -9.25
CA ALA A 165 1.32 6.76 -9.38
C ALA A 165 0.31 7.75 -8.76
N PRO A 166 -0.96 7.75 -9.24
CA PRO A 166 -2.05 8.46 -8.57
C PRO A 166 -2.25 7.99 -7.13
N VAL A 167 -2.44 8.95 -6.23
CA VAL A 167 -2.78 8.69 -4.81
C VAL A 167 -4.29 8.82 -4.63
N VAL A 168 -4.91 7.77 -4.09
CA VAL A 168 -6.34 7.70 -3.79
C VAL A 168 -6.52 7.74 -2.28
N ILE A 169 -7.12 8.84 -1.81
CA ILE A 169 -7.47 9.03 -0.40
C ILE A 169 -8.91 8.57 -0.19
N VAL A 170 -9.11 7.53 0.63
CA VAL A 170 -10.43 7.03 1.01
C VAL A 170 -10.87 7.73 2.31
N PRO A 171 -11.94 8.54 2.29
CA PRO A 171 -12.46 9.17 3.50
C PRO A 171 -12.88 8.13 4.53
N GLY A 172 -12.53 8.34 5.80
CA GLY A 172 -13.04 7.52 6.90
C GLY A 172 -14.57 7.56 6.98
N LYS A 173 -15.17 6.49 7.52
CA LYS A 173 -16.59 6.52 7.89
C LYS A 173 -16.72 7.48 9.06
N GLY A 174 -17.31 8.65 8.83
CA GLY A 174 -17.52 9.62 9.90
C GLY A 174 -18.24 8.97 11.09
N VAL A 175 -17.74 9.17 12.30
CA VAL A 175 -18.65 9.17 13.45
C VAL A 175 -19.60 10.32 13.16
N PRO A 176 -20.94 10.14 13.17
CA PRO A 176 -21.86 11.26 13.02
C PRO A 176 -21.41 12.35 14.00
N SER A 177 -21.12 13.55 13.50
CA SER A 177 -20.96 14.71 14.37
C SER A 177 -22.27 14.80 15.16
N LEU A 178 -22.22 14.64 16.48
CA LEU A 178 -23.39 14.92 17.30
C LEU A 178 -23.85 16.35 16.97
N PRO A 179 -25.17 16.56 16.78
CA PRO A 179 -25.72 17.89 16.50
C PRO A 179 -25.42 18.88 17.62
#